data_AF-A0A166STX2-F1
#
_entry.id   AF-A0A166STX2-F1
#
_cell.length_a   1.000
_cell.length_b   1.000
_cell.length_c   1.000
_cell.angle_alpha   90.00
_cell.angle_beta   90.00
_cell.angle_gamma   90.00
#
_symmetry.space_group_name_H-M   'P 1'
#
loop_
_entity.id
_entity.type
_entity.pdbx_description
1 polymer ?
#
loop_
_entity_poly.entity_id
_entity_poly.type
_entity_poly.pdbx_seq_one_letter_code
_entity_poly.pdbx_strand_id
1 'polypeptide(L)'
;MASSTRDPEVVRVSQKGQATIPKALREKFGIETPGEVFVYEEGERIIIEPIPSFDELHGIHAGEHEPGEVLEKVREQKDEERRREEDRVERLRPSEDADNDA
;
A
#
# COMPACT_ATOMS: atom_id res chain seq x y z
N MET A 1 -28.66 5.23 -21.42
CA MET A 1 -28.65 6.69 -21.20
C MET A 1 -27.56 6.99 -20.17
N ALA A 2 -26.39 7.45 -20.60
CA ALA A 2 -25.33 7.87 -19.69
C ALA A 2 -25.68 9.27 -19.18
N SER A 3 -26.09 9.38 -17.92
CA SER A 3 -26.38 10.67 -17.29
C SER A 3 -25.07 11.44 -17.11
N SER A 4 -24.97 12.62 -17.73
CA SER A 4 -23.86 13.54 -17.49
C SER A 4 -23.91 14.01 -16.04
N THR A 5 -22.86 13.70 -15.27
CA THR A 5 -22.71 13.92 -13.81
C THR A 5 -22.57 15.40 -13.40
N ARG A 6 -23.38 16.31 -13.94
CA ARG A 6 -23.28 17.76 -13.67
C ARG A 6 -24.24 18.29 -12.61
N ASP A 7 -25.22 17.49 -12.19
CA ASP A 7 -26.15 17.85 -11.12
C ASP A 7 -25.76 17.17 -9.80
N PRO A 8 -25.61 17.92 -8.69
CA PRO A 8 -25.28 17.35 -7.40
C PRO A 8 -26.44 16.50 -6.86
N GLU A 9 -26.15 15.28 -6.43
CA GLU A 9 -27.10 14.41 -5.75
C GLU A 9 -27.02 14.62 -4.24
N VAL A 10 -28.16 14.94 -3.60
CA VAL A 10 -28.21 15.12 -2.15
C VAL A 10 -28.28 13.76 -1.47
N VAL A 11 -27.20 13.41 -0.76
CA VAL A 11 -27.15 12.20 0.07
C VAL A 11 -27.34 12.54 1.55
N ARG A 12 -28.03 11.68 2.29
CA ARG A 12 -28.16 11.82 3.75
C ARG A 12 -26.91 11.31 4.44
N VAL A 13 -26.45 12.07 5.43
CA VAL A 13 -25.39 11.65 6.34
C VAL A 13 -26.03 11.05 7.58
N SER A 14 -25.58 9.86 7.97
CA SER A 14 -26.07 9.21 9.20
C SER A 14 -25.57 9.96 10.45
N GLN A 15 -26.18 9.69 11.61
CA GLN A 15 -25.69 10.25 12.89
C GLN A 15 -24.24 9.86 13.21
N LYS A 16 -23.74 8.78 12.60
CA LYS A 16 -22.36 8.32 12.75
C LYS A 16 -21.42 8.91 11.68
N GLY A 17 -21.90 9.85 10.85
CA GLY A 17 -21.09 10.48 9.81
C GLY A 17 -20.96 9.67 8.53
N GLN A 18 -21.76 8.64 8.30
CA GLN A 18 -21.67 7.83 7.09
C GLN A 18 -22.50 8.44 5.96
N ALA A 19 -21.92 8.56 4.77
CA ALA A 19 -22.61 8.92 3.53
C ALA A 19 -22.44 7.80 2.52
N THR A 20 -23.53 7.42 1.85
CA THR A 20 -23.49 6.37 0.82
C THR A 20 -23.14 6.97 -0.52
N ILE A 21 -22.11 6.45 -1.18
CA ILE A 21 -21.77 6.80 -2.56
C ILE A 21 -22.85 6.21 -3.49
N PRO A 22 -23.57 7.04 -4.28
CA PRO A 22 -24.57 6.59 -5.24
C PRO A 22 -24.02 5.56 -6.24
N LYS A 23 -24.86 4.60 -6.63
CA LYS A 23 -24.47 3.49 -7.53
C LYS A 23 -23.85 3.99 -8.84
N ALA A 24 -24.41 5.03 -9.44
CA ALA A 24 -23.91 5.59 -10.69
C ALA A 24 -22.48 6.15 -10.57
N LEU A 25 -22.12 6.72 -9.41
CA LEU A 25 -20.76 7.19 -9.16
C LEU A 25 -19.82 6.01 -8.91
N ARG A 26 -20.24 5.01 -8.15
CA ARG A 26 -19.43 3.79 -7.93
C ARG A 26 -19.07 3.10 -9.25
N GLU A 27 -20.06 2.88 -10.12
CA GLU A 27 -19.85 2.25 -11.42
C GLU A 27 -18.95 3.10 -12.34
N LYS A 28 -19.11 4.43 -12.31
CA LYS A 28 -18.31 5.34 -13.13
C LYS A 28 -16.83 5.37 -12.71
N PHE A 29 -16.56 5.30 -11.41
CA PHE A 29 -15.21 5.41 -10.84
C PHE A 29 -14.61 4.06 -10.44
N GLY A 30 -15.24 2.94 -10.80
CA GLY A 30 -14.72 1.61 -10.51
C GLY A 30 -14.64 1.26 -9.02
N ILE A 31 -15.49 1.87 -8.17
CA ILE A 31 -15.46 1.62 -6.73
C ILE A 31 -16.25 0.33 -6.45
N GLU A 32 -15.53 -0.76 -6.20
CA GLU A 32 -16.11 -2.04 -5.81
C GLU A 32 -16.68 -2.00 -4.38
N THR A 33 -17.66 -2.88 -4.11
CA THR A 33 -18.25 -3.02 -2.79
C THR A 33 -18.30 -4.50 -2.38
N PRO A 34 -17.77 -4.89 -1.20
CA PRO A 34 -17.03 -4.05 -0.25
C PRO A 34 -15.69 -3.58 -0.83
N GLY A 35 -15.26 -2.37 -0.47
CA GLY A 35 -14.03 -1.76 -1.00
C GLY A 35 -13.62 -0.55 -0.17
N GLU A 36 -12.47 0.04 -0.52
CA GLU A 36 -11.84 1.15 0.19
C GLU A 36 -11.58 2.32 -0.77
N VAL A 37 -11.55 3.55 -0.23
CA VAL A 37 -11.36 4.80 -0.97
C VAL A 37 -10.46 5.73 -0.18
N PHE A 38 -9.68 6.57 -0.86
CA PHE A 38 -9.03 7.71 -0.24
C PHE A 38 -10.06 8.81 0.02
N VAL A 39 -9.97 9.44 1.18
CA VAL A 39 -10.81 10.59 1.57
C VAL A 39 -9.89 11.69 2.12
N TYR A 40 -9.89 12.84 1.46
CA TYR A 40 -9.04 13.99 1.85
C TYR A 40 -9.71 15.32 1.50
N GLU A 41 -9.16 16.41 2.02
CA GLU A 41 -9.63 17.78 1.79
C GLU A 41 -8.87 18.42 0.63
N GLU A 42 -9.59 19.12 -0.25
CA GLU A 42 -9.02 20.02 -1.26
C GLU A 42 -9.82 21.33 -1.28
N GLY A 43 -9.25 22.38 -0.68
CA GLY A 43 -9.96 23.64 -0.46
C GLY A 43 -11.20 23.44 0.41
N GLU A 44 -12.36 23.92 -0.03
CA GLU A 44 -13.63 23.76 0.71
C GLU A 44 -14.39 22.48 0.32
N ARG A 45 -13.70 21.44 -0.16
CA ARG A 45 -14.31 20.21 -0.68
C ARG A 45 -13.70 18.96 -0.06
N ILE A 46 -14.55 17.95 0.13
CA ILE A 46 -14.11 16.58 0.43
C ILE A 46 -13.97 15.84 -0.90
N ILE A 47 -12.77 15.31 -1.15
CA ILE A 47 -12.47 14.48 -2.31
C ILE A 47 -12.53 13.02 -1.89
N ILE A 48 -13.15 12.19 -2.74
CA ILE A 48 -13.21 10.74 -2.60
C ILE A 48 -12.60 10.14 -3.87
N GLU A 49 -11.57 9.32 -3.71
CA GLU A 49 -10.82 8.72 -4.82
C GLU A 49 -10.72 7.19 -4.66
N PRO A 50 -10.97 6.39 -5.70
CA PRO A 50 -10.79 4.94 -5.63
C PRO A 50 -9.34 4.57 -5.33
N ILE A 51 -9.13 3.51 -4.55
CA ILE A 51 -7.79 2.93 -4.39
C ILE A 51 -7.49 2.08 -5.63
N PRO A 52 -6.40 2.35 -6.37
CA PRO A 52 -6.04 1.54 -7.52
C PRO A 52 -5.71 0.12 -7.08
N SER A 53 -6.19 -0.85 -7.85
CA SER A 53 -5.86 -2.26 -7.63
C SER A 53 -4.39 -2.54 -7.97
N PHE A 54 -3.82 -3.62 -7.41
CA PHE A 54 -2.47 -4.07 -7.76
C PHE A 54 -2.31 -4.33 -9.27
N ASP A 55 -3.38 -4.77 -9.95
CA ASP A 55 -3.42 -4.99 -11.40
C ASP A 55 -3.33 -3.67 -12.20
N GLU A 56 -3.88 -2.57 -11.68
CA GLU A 56 -3.77 -1.22 -12.28
C GLU A 56 -2.41 -0.57 -11.98
N LEU A 57 -1.84 -0.85 -10.79
CA LEU A 57 -0.50 -0.40 -10.40
C LEU A 57 0.61 -1.00 -11.27
N HIS A 58 0.37 -2.16 -11.88
CA HIS A 58 1.29 -2.81 -12.82
C HIS A 58 1.55 -1.97 -14.10
N GLY A 59 0.78 -0.90 -14.35
CA GLY A 59 1.01 0.04 -15.46
C GLY A 59 1.76 1.33 -15.09
N ILE A 60 1.89 1.67 -13.79
CA ILE A 60 2.46 2.95 -13.35
C ILE A 60 3.99 2.89 -13.13
N HIS A 61 4.57 1.68 -13.25
CA HIS A 61 6.04 1.46 -13.25
C HIS A 61 6.54 0.88 -14.57
N ALA A 62 5.87 1.15 -15.70
CA ALA A 62 6.48 1.03 -17.02
C ALA A 62 7.57 2.10 -17.29
N GLY A 63 8.01 2.82 -16.25
CA GLY A 63 9.24 3.57 -16.20
C GLY A 63 10.24 2.85 -15.28
N GLU A 64 11.09 2.05 -15.93
CA GLU A 64 12.45 1.66 -15.49
C GLU A 64 12.73 0.41 -14.65
N HIS A 65 11.77 -0.36 -14.12
CA HIS A 65 12.15 -1.64 -13.49
C HIS A 65 11.22 -2.80 -13.82
N GLU A 66 11.80 -3.83 -14.44
CA GLU A 66 11.15 -5.12 -14.68
C GLU A 66 10.63 -5.67 -13.33
N PRO A 67 9.42 -6.27 -13.28
CA PRO A 67 8.82 -6.80 -12.05
C PRO A 67 9.71 -7.77 -11.24
N GLY A 68 10.74 -8.34 -11.87
CA GLY A 68 11.74 -9.18 -11.23
C GLY A 68 12.84 -8.42 -10.47
N GLU A 69 13.26 -7.24 -10.95
CA GLU A 69 14.43 -6.52 -10.41
C GLU A 69 14.20 -5.98 -8.99
N VAL A 70 12.99 -5.51 -8.69
CA VAL A 70 12.68 -4.98 -7.36
C VAL A 70 12.63 -6.11 -6.33
N LEU A 71 12.05 -7.26 -6.69
CA LEU A 71 12.00 -8.42 -5.82
C LEU A 71 13.39 -9.03 -5.62
N GLU A 72 14.23 -9.02 -6.65
CA GLU A 72 15.63 -9.46 -6.59
C GLU A 72 16.47 -8.54 -5.71
N LYS A 73 16.36 -7.21 -5.86
CA LYS A 73 17.03 -6.23 -4.98
C LYS A 73 16.62 -6.39 -3.51
N VAL A 74 15.33 -6.62 -3.24
CA VAL A 74 14.85 -6.85 -1.86
C VAL A 74 15.38 -8.18 -1.29
N ARG A 75 15.55 -9.23 -2.12
CA ARG A 75 16.17 -10.49 -1.70
C ARG A 75 17.66 -10.33 -1.43
N GLU A 76 18.37 -9.64 -2.31
CA GLU A 76 19.81 -9.39 -2.18
C GLU A 76 20.11 -8.57 -0.92
N GLN A 77 19.33 -7.53 -0.63
CA GLN A 77 19.44 -6.74 0.59
C GLN A 77 19.21 -7.58 1.86
N LYS A 78 18.19 -8.46 1.86
CA LYS A 78 17.92 -9.37 2.99
C LYS A 78 19.04 -10.40 3.18
N ASP A 79 19.64 -10.88 2.10
CA ASP A 79 20.75 -11.83 2.16
C ASP A 79 22.02 -11.17 2.70
N GLU A 80 22.30 -9.92 2.30
CA GLU A 80 23.41 -9.15 2.87
C GLU A 80 23.21 -8.84 4.35
N GLU A 81 22.01 -8.42 4.76
CA GLU A 81 21.71 -8.16 6.17
C GLU A 81 21.90 -9.42 7.02
N ARG A 82 21.42 -10.57 6.54
CA ARG A 82 21.60 -11.85 7.21
C ARG A 82 23.07 -12.24 7.36
N ARG A 83 23.89 -12.08 6.32
CA ARG A 83 25.35 -12.35 6.42
C ARG A 83 26.03 -11.43 7.42
N ARG A 84 25.69 -10.13 7.43
CA ARG A 84 26.25 -9.18 8.40
C ARG A 84 25.85 -9.52 9.84
N GLU A 85 24.63 -10.03 10.02
CA GLU A 85 24.15 -10.49 11.31
C GLU A 85 24.88 -11.77 11.76
N GLU A 86 25.05 -12.75 10.88
CA GLU A 86 25.80 -14.00 11.14
C GLU A 86 27.26 -13.71 11.53
N ASP A 87 27.96 -12.87 10.77
CA ASP A 87 29.34 -12.43 11.07
C ASP A 87 29.43 -11.70 12.42
N ARG A 88 28.43 -10.90 12.75
CA ARG A 88 28.37 -10.18 14.04
C ARG A 88 28.12 -11.14 15.18
N VAL A 89 27.25 -12.14 14.98
CA VAL A 89 26.98 -13.20 15.95
C VAL A 89 28.23 -14.05 16.18
N GLU A 90 28.98 -14.39 15.12
CA GLU A 90 30.22 -15.17 15.22
C GLU A 90 31.33 -14.42 15.97
N ARG A 91 31.54 -13.13 15.68
CA ARG A 91 32.49 -12.28 16.43
C ARG A 91 32.14 -12.07 17.90
N LEU A 92 30.86 -12.21 18.25
CA LEU A 92 30.35 -12.05 19.62
C LEU A 92 30.23 -13.39 20.35
N ARG A 93 30.56 -14.53 19.72
CA ARG A 93 30.68 -15.81 20.44
C ARG A 93 31.90 -15.71 21.36
N PRO A 94 31.72 -15.77 22.69
CA PRO A 94 32.85 -15.94 23.59
C PRO A 94 33.53 -17.26 23.22
N SER A 95 34.86 -17.27 23.12
CA SER A 95 35.62 -18.51 23.06
C SER A 95 35.30 -19.32 24.33
N GLU A 96 34.71 -20.51 24.17
CA GLU A 96 34.53 -21.49 25.27
C GLU A 96 35.86 -22.11 25.74
N ASP A 97 36.96 -21.34 25.69
CA ASP A 97 38.30 -21.76 26.10
C ASP A 97 38.91 -20.72 27.03
N ALA A 98 38.31 -20.50 28.20
CA ALA A 98 38.99 -19.84 29.32
C ALA A 98 38.32 -20.16 30.67
N ASP A 99 37.98 -21.42 30.95
CA ASP A 99 37.74 -21.88 32.32
C ASP A 99 38.24 -23.33 32.47
N ASN A 100 39.55 -23.51 32.26
CA ASN A 100 40.29 -24.62 32.85
C ASN A 100 41.69 -24.14 33.21
N ASP A 101 41.82 -23.39 34.30
CA ASP A 101 42.99 -23.41 35.19
C ASP A 101 42.74 -22.50 36.41
N ALA A 102 42.37 -23.12 37.54
CA ALA A 102 42.87 -22.85 38.92
C ALA A 102 42.02 -23.58 39.98
#